data_AF-R9JTD7-F1
#
_entry.id   AF-R9JTD7-F1
#
_cell.length_a   1.000
_cell.length_b   1.000
_cell.length_c   1.000
_cell.angle_alpha   90.00
_cell.angle_beta   90.00
_cell.angle_gamma   90.00
#
_symmetry.space_group_name_H-M   'P 1'
#
loop_
_entity.id
_entity.type
_entity.pdbx_description
1 polymer ?
#
loop_
_entity_poly.entity_id
_entity_poly.type
_entity_poly.pdbx_seq_one_letter_code
_entity_poly.pdbx_strand_id
1 'polypeptide(L)' 'MMSNAVEIMDTGFACLVEKLGVVNAERFIAMIKRESFDYTIWRKEYFKNMNMEEIREEAAAYDESHPFKGKAVRL' A
#
# COMPACT_ATOMS: atom_id res chain seq x y z
N MET A 1 -4.20 -9.17 18.38
CA MET A 1 -3.76 -10.52 17.96
C MET A 1 -2.74 -10.29 16.85
N MET A 2 -1.50 -10.74 17.01
CA MET A 2 -0.51 -10.65 15.93
C MET A 2 -0.97 -11.58 14.80
N SER A 3 -1.25 -11.02 13.63
CA SER A 3 -1.58 -11.82 12.46
C SER A 3 -0.37 -12.66 12.07
N ASN A 4 -0.58 -13.97 11.96
CA ASN A 4 0.49 -14.85 11.53
C ASN A 4 0.79 -14.62 10.03
N ALA A 5 1.92 -15.10 9.54
CA ALA A 5 2.35 -14.85 8.17
C ALA A 5 1.31 -15.29 7.11
N VAL A 6 0.55 -16.35 7.39
CA VAL A 6 -0.52 -16.85 6.50
C VAL A 6 -1.66 -15.85 6.42
N GLU A 7 -2.14 -15.34 7.56
CA GLU A 7 -3.23 -14.35 7.59
C GLU A 7 -2.84 -13.05 6.88
N ILE A 8 -1.59 -12.62 7.01
CA ILE A 8 -1.07 -11.44 6.31
C ILE A 8 -1.05 -11.68 4.80
N MET A 9 -0.56 -12.85 4.36
CA MET A 9 -0.50 -13.20 2.94
C MET A 9 -1.90 -13.34 2.34
N ASP A 10 -2.81 -14.04 3.01
CA ASP A 10 -4.19 -14.24 2.54
C ASP A 10 -4.92 -12.90 2.40
N THR A 11 -4.79 -12.02 3.40
CA THR A 11 -5.36 -10.67 3.34
C THR A 11 -4.77 -9.87 2.18
N GLY A 12 -3.44 -9.92 2.00
CA GLY A 12 -2.76 -9.24 0.91
C GLY A 12 -3.21 -9.72 -0.47
N PHE A 13 -3.32 -11.04 -0.67
CA PHE A 13 -3.80 -11.61 -1.92
C PHE A 13 -5.26 -11.23 -2.19
N ALA A 14 -6.12 -11.28 -1.17
CA ALA A 14 -7.52 -10.87 -1.31
C ALA A 14 -7.63 -9.42 -1.78
N CYS A 15 -6.88 -8.49 -1.16
CA CYS A 15 -6.87 -7.09 -1.58
C CYS A 15 -6.35 -6.91 -3.02
N LEU A 16 -5.29 -7.61 -3.40
CA LEU A 16 -4.74 -7.52 -4.76
C LEU A 16 -5.76 -8.02 -5.80
N VAL A 17 -6.40 -9.16 -5.55
CA VAL A 17 -7.41 -9.72 -6.46
C VAL A 17 -8.64 -8.82 -6.53
N GLU A 18 -9.10 -8.27 -5.41
CA GLU A 18 -10.26 -7.35 -5.38
C GLU A 18 -10.02 -6.11 -6.24
N LYS A 19 -8.81 -5.53 -6.21
CA LYS A 19 -8.51 -4.28 -6.92
C LYS A 19 -8.02 -4.47 -8.35
N LEU A 20 -7.27 -5.53 -8.62
CA LEU A 20 -6.59 -5.73 -9.90
C LEU A 20 -7.22 -6.83 -10.76
N GLY A 21 -8.02 -7.71 -10.16
CA GLY A 21 -8.43 -8.98 -10.75
C GLY A 21 -7.28 -10.00 -10.74
N VAL A 22 -7.63 -11.28 -10.91
CA VAL A 22 -6.70 -12.42 -10.74
C VAL A 22 -5.46 -12.31 -11.63
N VAL A 23 -5.65 -12.02 -12.93
CA VAL A 23 -4.55 -11.99 -13.92
C VAL A 23 -3.54 -10.87 -13.63
N ASN A 24 -4.01 -9.68 -13.25
CA ASN A 24 -3.10 -8.56 -12.98
C ASN A 24 -2.46 -8.67 -11.60
N ALA A 25 -3.17 -9.25 -10.61
CA ALA A 25 -2.60 -9.57 -9.31
C ALA A 25 -1.41 -10.55 -9.44
N GLU A 26 -1.55 -11.61 -10.23
CA GLU A 26 -0.45 -12.55 -10.51
C GLU A 26 0.74 -11.87 -11.20
N ARG A 27 0.47 -11.03 -12.21
CA ARG A 27 1.52 -10.25 -12.89
C ARG A 27 2.24 -9.31 -11.94
N PHE A 28 1.51 -8.62 -11.05
CA PHE A 28 2.09 -7.74 -10.03
C PHE A 28 3.04 -8.52 -9.13
N ILE A 29 2.59 -9.65 -8.56
CA ILE A 29 3.42 -10.49 -7.69
C ILE A 29 4.65 -11.00 -8.45
N ALA A 30 4.48 -11.43 -9.69
CA ALA A 30 5.58 -11.90 -10.52
C ALA A 30 6.62 -10.79 -10.79
N MET A 31 6.19 -9.55 -11.06
CA MET A 31 7.10 -8.42 -11.25
C MET A 31 7.87 -8.08 -9.97
N ILE A 32 7.17 -7.98 -8.83
CA ILE A 32 7.77 -7.70 -7.53
C ILE A 32 8.77 -8.80 -7.10
N LYS A 33 8.51 -10.07 -7.46
CA LYS A 33 9.40 -11.19 -7.11
C LYS A 33 10.56 -11.40 -8.08
N ARG A 34 10.40 -11.04 -9.36
CA ARG A 34 11.43 -11.27 -10.40
C ARG A 34 12.51 -10.20 -10.40
N GLU A 35 12.13 -8.96 -10.11
CA GLU A 35 13.07 -7.85 -10.03
C GLU A 35 13.35 -7.52 -8.56
N SER A 36 14.55 -7.05 -8.25
CA SER A 36 14.83 -6.43 -6.95
C SER A 36 14.08 -5.09 -6.90
N PHE A 37 12.76 -5.13 -6.70
CA PHE A 37 11.94 -3.93 -6.67
C PHE A 37 12.43 -3.04 -5.53
N ASP A 38 13.16 -1.98 -5.89
CA ASP A 38 13.69 -1.03 -4.93
C ASP A 38 12.59 -0.02 -4.59
N TYR A 39 11.91 -0.28 -3.48
CA TYR A 39 10.91 0.62 -2.93
C TYR A 39 11.44 2.03 -2.70
N THR A 40 12.72 2.20 -2.37
CA THR A 40 13.32 3.52 -2.15
C THR A 40 13.38 4.32 -3.46
N ILE A 41 13.78 3.67 -4.55
CA ILE A 41 13.82 4.30 -5.88
C ILE A 41 12.41 4.59 -6.36
N TRP A 42 11.52 3.60 -6.32
CA TRP A 42 10.14 3.76 -6.75
C TRP A 42 9.44 4.92 -6.00
N ARG A 43 9.60 4.99 -4.67
CA ARG A 43 9.01 6.05 -3.85
C ARG A 43 9.56 7.42 -4.23
N LYS A 44 10.86 7.54 -4.46
CA LYS A 44 11.49 8.79 -4.87
C LYS A 44 10.94 9.28 -6.21
N GLU A 45 10.81 8.39 -7.19
CA GLU A 45 10.25 8.77 -8.49
C GLU A 45 8.75 9.09 -8.42
N TYR A 46 7.98 8.34 -7.63
CA TYR A 46 6.54 8.59 -7.44
C TYR A 46 6.27 9.99 -6.87
N PHE A 47 7.01 10.40 -5.84
CA PHE A 47 6.85 11.69 -5.17
C PHE A 47 7.75 12.80 -5.74
N LYS A 48 8.45 12.56 -6.85
CA LYS A 48 9.49 13.47 -7.37
C LYS A 48 9.01 14.90 -7.62
N ASN A 49 7.73 15.05 -7.98
CA ASN A 49 7.12 16.34 -8.31
C ASN A 49 6.28 16.91 -7.16
N MET A 50 6.26 16.25 -6.00
CA MET A 50 5.51 16.68 -4.84
C MET A 50 6.48 17.17 -3.77
N ASN A 51 6.20 18.34 -3.20
CA ASN A 51 6.92 18.81 -2.04
C ASN A 51 6.38 18.15 -0.75
N MET A 52 7.15 18.23 0.34
CA MET A 52 6.80 17.58 1.61
C MET A 52 5.46 18.10 2.19
N GLU A 53 5.16 19.38 2.00
CA GLU A 53 3.93 20.00 2.51
C GLU A 53 2.71 19.50 1.73
N GLU A 54 2.80 19.39 0.40
CA GLU A 54 1.74 18.81 -0.43
C GLU A 54 1.42 17.37 -0.02
N ILE A 55 2.46 16.54 0.22
CA ILE A 55 2.26 15.17 0.70
C ILE A 55 1.57 15.16 2.07
N ARG A 56 1.94 16.08 2.97
CA ARG A 56 1.34 16.21 4.29
C ARG A 56 -0.13 16.63 4.22
N GLU A 57 -0.44 17.60 3.37
CA GLU A 57 -1.79 18.10 3.16
C GLU A 57 -2.69 17.04 2.53
N GLU A 58 -2.23 16.33 1.50
CA GLU A 58 -2.98 15.23 0.89
C GLU A 58 -3.24 14.09 1.88
N ALA A 59 -2.23 13.72 2.68
CA ALA A 59 -2.38 12.69 3.70
C ALA A 59 -3.43 13.09 4.76
N ALA A 60 -3.43 14.35 5.20
CA ALA A 60 -4.42 14.87 6.13
C ALA A 60 -5.85 14.86 5.54
N ALA A 61 -6.00 15.34 4.30
CA ALA A 61 -7.28 15.34 3.60
C ALA A 61 -7.83 13.91 3.36
N TYR A 62 -6.95 12.95 3.06
CA TYR A 62 -7.34 11.55 2.93
C TYR A 62 -7.84 10.97 4.26
N ASP A 63 -7.14 11.23 5.37
CA ASP A 63 -7.53 10.77 6.71
C ASP A 63 -8.88 11.37 7.15
N GLU A 64 -9.10 12.67 6.91
CA GLU A 64 -10.38 13.34 7.20
C GLU A 64 -11.55 12.74 6.40
N SER A 65 -11.33 12.41 5.12
CA SER A 65 -12.35 11.82 4.25
C SER A 65 -12.56 10.31 4.47
N HIS A 66 -11.58 9.62 5.04
CA HIS A 66 -11.61 8.17 5.29
C HIS A 66 -11.31 7.86 6.76
N PRO A 67 -12.18 8.28 7.70
CA PRO A 67 -11.94 8.09 9.11
C PRO A 67 -11.73 6.61 9.43
N PHE A 68 -10.61 6.31 10.06
CA PHE A 68 -10.26 4.94 10.43
C PHE A 68 -11.31 4.36 11.41
N LYS A 69 -11.93 3.25 11.03
CA LYS A 69 -13.02 2.60 11.80
C LYS A 69 -12.56 1.53 12.78
N GLY A 70 -11.25 1.28 12.88
CA GLY A 70 -10.68 0.25 13.77
C GLY A 70 -10.36 0.77 15.17
N LYS A 71 -9.69 -0.07 15.97
CA LYS A 71 -9.33 0.23 17.38
C LYS A 71 -7.89 0.74 17.57
N ALA A 72 -7.16 1.03 16.51
CA ALA A 72 -5.83 1.62 16.59
C ALA A 72 -5.91 3.01 17.24
N VAL A 73 -4.99 3.27 18.17
CA VAL A 73 -4.86 4.56 18.86
C VAL A 73 -3.85 5.39 18.07
N ARG A 74 -4.22 6.64 17.74
CA ARG A 74 -3.29 7.61 17.16
C ARG A 74 -2.25 7.97 18.22
N LEU A 75 -0.97 7.73 17.93
CA LEU A 75 0.15 8.16 18.78
C LEU A 75 0.43 9.65 18.60
#